data_AF-A0A2M7DBB6-F1
#
_entry.id   AF-A0A2M7DBB6-F1
#
_cell.length_a   1.000
_cell.length_b   1.000
_cell.length_c   1.000
_cell.angle_alpha   90.00
_cell.angle_beta   90.00
_cell.angle_gamma   90.00
#
_symmetry.space_group_name_H-M   'P 1'
#
loop_
_entity.id
_entity.type
_entity.pdbx_description
1 polymer ?
#
loop_
_entity_poly.entity_id
_entity_poly.type
_entity_poly.pdbx_seq_one_letter_code
_entity_poly.pdbx_strand_id
1 'polypeptide(L)'
;MLSQIPINLEKIKKENLDKEILRVGIIAELDAVNLYEQMAVTTENENIKKILLDIAKEEKTHVGEFQTLLLKEDAEQAKELEEGKKEVEELTD
;
A
#
# COMPACT_ATOMS: atom_id res chain seq x y z
N MET A 1 9.58 4.66 6.88
CA MET A 1 8.84 5.88 7.19
C MET A 1 9.09 6.96 6.16
N LEU A 2 8.08 7.19 5.33
CA LEU A 2 8.03 8.31 4.41
C LEU A 2 7.97 9.62 5.19
N SER A 3 9.13 10.23 5.41
CA SER A 3 9.21 11.56 6.03
C SER A 3 8.65 12.66 5.12
N GLN A 4 8.57 12.40 3.81
CA GLN A 4 7.93 13.26 2.81
C GLN A 4 7.27 12.40 1.73
N ILE A 5 6.08 12.79 1.31
CA ILE A 5 5.41 12.21 0.13
C ILE A 5 6.21 12.65 -1.10
N PRO A 6 6.75 11.72 -1.93
CA PRO A 6 7.67 12.05 -3.01
C PRO A 6 6.94 12.55 -4.27
N ILE A 7 5.82 13.28 -4.11
CA ILE A 7 5.01 13.75 -5.23
C ILE A 7 4.89 15.28 -5.21
N ASN A 8 5.33 15.91 -6.31
CA ASN A 8 4.98 17.28 -6.61
C ASN A 8 3.74 17.29 -7.52
N LEU A 9 2.56 17.41 -6.91
CA LEU A 9 1.26 17.38 -7.60
C LEU A 9 1.11 18.50 -8.64
N GLU A 10 1.83 19.63 -8.49
CA GLU A 10 1.79 20.75 -9.44
C GLU A 10 2.43 20.40 -10.79
N LYS A 11 3.28 19.37 -10.83
CA LYS A 11 3.97 18.92 -12.05
C LYS A 11 3.27 17.76 -12.76
N ILE A 12 2.15 17.28 -12.23
CA ILE A 12 1.43 16.12 -12.76
C ILE A 12 0.31 16.60 -13.68
N LYS A 13 0.17 15.95 -14.85
CA LYS A 13 -0.97 16.21 -15.73
C LYS A 13 -2.25 15.81 -14.99
N LYS A 14 -3.30 16.65 -15.10
CA LYS A 14 -4.59 16.40 -14.43
C LYS A 14 -5.15 15.00 -14.67
N GLU A 15 -4.96 14.45 -15.87
CA GLU A 15 -5.40 13.10 -16.26
C GLU A 15 -4.75 11.95 -15.47
N ASN A 16 -3.59 12.17 -14.84
CA ASN A 16 -2.89 11.17 -14.03
C ASN A 16 -2.98 11.45 -12.53
N LEU A 17 -3.57 12.57 -12.13
CA LEU A 17 -3.54 13.03 -10.75
C LEU A 17 -4.20 12.02 -9.80
N ASP A 18 -5.37 11.49 -10.17
CA ASP A 18 -6.11 10.55 -9.33
C ASP A 18 -5.37 9.22 -9.17
N LYS A 19 -4.75 8.70 -10.25
CA LYS A 19 -3.91 7.50 -10.20
C LYS A 19 -2.74 7.68 -9.22
N GLU A 20 -2.10 8.84 -9.25
CA GLU A 20 -0.96 9.16 -8.39
C GLU A 20 -1.38 9.34 -6.93
N ILE A 21 -2.53 9.95 -6.66
CA ILE A 21 -3.12 10.03 -5.31
C ILE A 21 -3.36 8.62 -4.76
N LEU A 22 -3.96 7.73 -5.55
CA LEU A 22 -4.26 6.36 -5.13
C LEU A 22 -2.99 5.54 -4.89
N ARG A 23 -1.97 5.68 -5.76
CA ARG A 23 -0.67 5.02 -5.57
C ARG A 23 0.04 5.51 -4.31
N VAL A 24 0.01 6.82 -4.02
CA VAL A 24 0.55 7.37 -2.76
C VAL A 24 -0.21 6.84 -1.56
N GLY A 25 -1.54 6.72 -1.65
CA GLY A 25 -2.35 6.08 -0.61
C GLY A 25 -1.85 4.68 -0.30
N ILE A 26 -1.73 3.81 -1.31
CA ILE A 26 -1.20 2.43 -1.15
C ILE A 26 0.19 2.43 -0.51
N ILE A 27 1.08 3.32 -0.97
CA ILE A 27 2.45 3.44 -0.45
C ILE A 27 2.43 3.83 1.04
N ALA A 28 1.58 4.78 1.44
CA ALA A 28 1.47 5.22 2.82
C ALA A 28 0.96 4.08 3.74
N GLU A 29 -0.06 3.35 3.30
CA GLU A 29 -0.62 2.24 4.08
C GLU A 29 0.41 1.10 4.24
N LEU A 30 1.16 0.75 3.19
CA LEU A 30 2.21 -0.28 3.30
C LEU A 30 3.38 0.14 4.21
N ASP A 31 3.75 1.44 4.24
CA ASP A 31 4.73 1.96 5.18
C ASP A 31 4.20 1.89 6.63
N ALA A 32 2.92 2.18 6.84
CA ALA A 32 2.26 2.06 8.14
C ALA A 32 2.19 0.60 8.64
N VAL A 33 1.82 -0.36 7.77
CA VAL A 33 1.85 -1.80 8.07
C VAL A 33 3.23 -2.21 8.59
N ASN A 34 4.28 -1.90 7.83
CA ASN A 34 5.65 -2.26 8.20
C ASN A 34 6.08 -1.60 9.52
N LEU A 35 5.74 -0.33 9.71
CA LEU A 35 6.04 0.41 10.94
C LEU A 35 5.39 -0.25 12.17
N TYR A 36 4.09 -0.51 12.13
CA TYR A 36 3.36 -1.03 13.27
C TYR A 36 3.76 -2.47 13.59
N GLU A 37 4.00 -3.32 12.58
CA GLU A 37 4.50 -4.68 12.80
C GLU A 37 5.91 -4.67 13.44
N GLN A 38 6.81 -3.79 13.00
CA GLN A 38 8.14 -3.64 13.61
C GLN A 38 8.07 -3.14 15.06
N MET A 39 7.21 -2.16 15.34
CA MET A 39 6.99 -1.68 16.72
C MET A 39 6.39 -2.79 17.61
N ALA A 40 5.49 -3.61 17.06
CA ALA A 40 4.87 -4.72 17.78
C ALA A 40 5.86 -5.83 18.15
N VAL A 41 6.88 -6.07 17.32
CA VAL A 41 7.99 -6.99 17.63
C VAL A 41 8.90 -6.41 18.72
N THR A 42 9.03 -5.09 18.80
CA THR A 42 9.99 -4.41 19.69
C THR A 42 9.45 -4.18 21.11
N THR A 43 8.13 -4.01 21.27
CA THR A 43 7.52 -3.73 22.58
C THR A 43 7.37 -4.99 23.44
N GLU A 44 7.68 -4.89 24.74
CA GLU A 44 7.42 -5.94 25.74
C GLU A 44 6.01 -5.83 26.35
N ASN A 45 5.27 -4.75 26.07
CA ASN A 45 3.93 -4.55 26.59
C ASN A 45 2.88 -5.21 25.69
N GLU A 46 2.27 -6.29 26.18
CA GLU A 46 1.27 -7.09 25.45
C GLU A 46 0.04 -6.29 24.99
N ASN A 47 -0.39 -5.28 25.75
CA ASN A 47 -1.53 -4.46 25.34
C ASN A 47 -1.15 -3.56 24.16
N ILE A 48 0.05 -2.97 24.18
CA ILE A 48 0.55 -2.14 23.07
C ILE A 48 0.74 -3.02 21.83
N LYS A 49 1.34 -4.20 21.99
CA LYS A 49 1.53 -5.17 20.90
C LYS A 49 0.20 -5.53 20.24
N LYS A 50 -0.82 -5.84 21.03
CA LYS A 50 -2.15 -6.19 20.52
C LYS A 50 -2.75 -5.07 19.69
N ILE A 51 -2.70 -3.83 20.17
CA ILE A 51 -3.24 -2.67 19.44
C ILE A 51 -2.46 -2.40 18.16
N LEU A 52 -1.12 -2.45 18.19
CA LEU A 52 -0.29 -2.25 16.99
C LEU A 52 -0.60 -3.28 15.90
N LEU A 53 -0.78 -4.55 16.26
CA LEU A 53 -1.11 -5.61 15.30
C LEU A 53 -2.55 -5.47 14.75
N ASP A 54 -3.48 -4.98 15.55
CA ASP A 54 -4.85 -4.71 15.10
C ASP A 54 -4.88 -3.54 14.11
N ILE A 55 -4.18 -2.44 14.43
CA ILE A 55 -4.03 -1.30 13.51
C ILE A 55 -3.34 -1.75 12.21
N ALA A 56 -2.23 -2.49 12.28
CA ALA A 56 -1.54 -2.99 11.10
C ALA A 56 -2.45 -3.87 10.20
N LYS A 57 -3.40 -4.58 10.79
CA LYS A 57 -4.40 -5.36 10.05
C LYS A 57 -5.43 -4.45 9.37
N GLU A 58 -5.86 -3.37 10.00
CA GLU A 58 -6.75 -2.38 9.41
C GLU A 58 -6.08 -1.67 8.22
N GLU A 59 -4.79 -1.30 8.33
CA GLU A 59 -4.08 -0.67 7.20
C GLU A 59 -3.96 -1.59 5.98
N LYS A 60 -3.84 -2.92 6.18
CA LYS A 60 -3.92 -3.89 5.06
C LYS A 60 -5.28 -3.87 4.36
N THR A 61 -6.35 -3.52 5.07
CA THR A 61 -7.68 -3.30 4.47
C THR A 61 -7.69 -2.02 3.66
N HIS A 62 -7.12 -0.93 4.17
CA HIS A 62 -6.99 0.34 3.45
C HIS A 62 -6.15 0.21 2.17
N VAL A 63 -5.08 -0.61 2.17
CA VAL A 63 -4.37 -1.00 0.93
C VAL A 63 -5.36 -1.55 -0.10
N GLY A 64 -6.25 -2.45 0.31
CA GLY A 64 -7.27 -3.04 -0.55
C GLY A 64 -8.27 -2.01 -1.09
N GLU A 65 -8.68 -1.04 -0.27
CA GLU A 65 -9.59 0.04 -0.68
C GLU A 65 -8.97 0.92 -1.78
N PHE A 66 -7.74 1.41 -1.56
CA PHE A 66 -7.03 2.23 -2.55
C PHE A 66 -6.71 1.43 -3.81
N GLN A 67 -6.24 0.19 -3.68
CA GLN A 67 -5.95 -0.68 -4.81
C GLN A 67 -7.22 -0.91 -5.65
N THR A 68 -8.37 -1.15 -5.03
CA THR A 68 -9.63 -1.35 -5.74
C THR A 68 -10.02 -0.14 -6.56
N LEU A 69 -9.84 1.07 -6.03
CA LEU A 69 -10.07 2.30 -6.80
C LEU A 69 -9.04 2.47 -7.92
N LEU A 70 -7.76 2.18 -7.65
CA LEU A 70 -6.70 2.30 -8.66
C LEU A 70 -6.97 1.41 -9.87
N LEU A 71 -7.45 0.18 -9.66
CA LEU A 71 -7.77 -0.74 -10.75
C LEU A 71 -8.98 -0.32 -11.58
N LYS A 72 -9.89 0.50 -11.02
CA LYS A 72 -10.98 1.11 -11.78
C LYS A 72 -10.50 2.25 -12.68
N GLU A 73 -9.53 3.02 -12.20
CA GLU A 73 -8.97 4.18 -12.93
C GLU A 73 -7.86 3.79 -13.90
N ASP A 74 -7.17 2.67 -13.67
CA ASP A 74 -5.96 2.29 -14.39
C ASP A 74 -6.00 0.86 -14.94
N ALA A 75 -6.57 0.70 -16.13
CA ALA A 75 -6.73 -0.60 -16.79
C ALA A 75 -5.38 -1.30 -17.11
N GLU A 76 -4.32 -0.53 -17.37
CA GLU A 76 -2.97 -1.08 -17.56
C GLU A 76 -2.46 -1.72 -16.26
N GLN A 77 -2.59 -1.02 -15.13
CA GLN A 77 -2.23 -1.57 -13.81
C GLN A 77 -2.97 -2.87 -13.50
N ALA A 78 -4.26 -2.98 -13.86
CA ALA A 78 -5.04 -4.21 -13.67
C ALA A 78 -4.50 -5.37 -14.51
N LYS A 79 -4.14 -5.12 -15.78
CA LYS A 79 -3.54 -6.11 -16.67
C LYS A 79 -2.18 -6.59 -16.13
N GLU A 80 -1.31 -5.65 -15.76
CA GLU A 80 0.05 -5.98 -15.32
C GLU A 80 0.08 -6.68 -13.95
N LEU A 81 -0.91 -6.49 -13.08
CA LEU A 81 -1.04 -7.30 -11.86
C LEU A 81 -1.33 -8.77 -12.14
N GLU A 82 -2.15 -9.06 -13.15
CA GLU A 82 -2.44 -10.44 -13.55
C GLU A 82 -1.23 -11.10 -14.22
N GLU A 83 -0.50 -10.36 -15.07
CA GLU A 83 0.75 -10.86 -15.66
C GLU A 83 1.82 -11.10 -14.57
N GLY A 84 2.01 -10.17 -13.63
CA GLY A 84 2.94 -10.36 -12.51
C GLY A 84 2.60 -11.58 -11.65
N LYS A 85 1.31 -11.90 -11.47
CA LYS A 85 0.89 -13.13 -10.80
C LYS A 85 1.34 -14.37 -11.57
N LYS A 86 1.14 -14.43 -12.88
CA LYS A 86 1.59 -15.54 -13.73
C LYS A 86 3.10 -15.70 -13.70
N GLU A 87 3.84 -14.60 -13.77
CA GLU A 87 5.31 -14.63 -13.70
C GLU A 87 5.80 -15.26 -12.38
N VAL A 88 5.15 -14.98 -11.25
CA VAL A 88 5.50 -15.61 -9.97
C VAL A 88 5.19 -17.10 -9.98
N GLU A 89 4.02 -17.51 -10.49
CA GLU A 89 3.63 -18.92 -10.62
C GLU A 89 4.67 -19.69 -11.47
N GLU A 90 5.04 -19.15 -12.63
CA GLU A 90 6.05 -19.77 -13.52
C GLU A 90 7.46 -19.88 -12.91
N LEU A 91 7.85 -18.92 -12.06
CA LEU A 91 9.20 -18.87 -11.49
C LEU A 91 9.34 -19.62 -10.16
N THR A 92 8.23 -19.95 -9.49
CA THR A 92 8.24 -20.53 -8.14
C THR A 92 7.60 -21.91 -8.02
N ASP A 93 6.95 -22.41 -9.08
CA ASP A 93 6.50 -23.81 -9.24
C ASP A 93 7.61 -24.75 -9.76
#